data_AF-A0A640N8V2-F1
#
_entry.id   AF-A0A640N8V2-F1
#
_cell.length_a   1.000
_cell.length_b   1.000
_cell.length_c   1.000
_cell.angle_alpha   90.00
_cell.angle_beta   90.00
_cell.angle_gamma   90.00
#
_symmetry.space_group_name_H-M   'P 1'
#
loop_
_entity.id
_entity.type
_entity.pdbx_description
1 polymer ?
#
loop_
_entity_poly.entity_id
_entity_poly.type
_entity_poly.pdbx_seq_one_letter_code
_entity_poly.pdbx_strand_id
1 'polypeptide(L)' 'MSLHLTILLWLGIIFVIAASIILGLLLKSKKEERKESYLGFTVIFYIFGFALLIYVFIFGIL' A
#
# COMPACT_ATOMS: atom_id res chain seq x y z
N MET A 1 5.81 -13.13 17.32
CA MET A 1 4.82 -12.23 16.70
C MET A 1 3.42 -12.73 17.05
N SER A 2 2.55 -11.87 17.58
CA SER A 2 1.14 -12.20 17.82
C SER A 2 0.39 -12.41 16.49
N LEU A 3 -0.72 -13.16 16.52
CA LEU A 3 -1.54 -13.40 15.32
C LEU A 3 -2.06 -12.10 14.70
N HIS A 4 -2.40 -11.09 15.52
CA HIS A 4 -2.84 -9.79 15.04
C HIS A 4 -1.73 -9.03 14.28
N LEU A 5 -0.49 -9.04 14.77
CA LEU A 5 0.63 -8.40 14.08
C LEU A 5 0.98 -9.12 12.78
N THR A 6 0.89 -10.45 12.75
CA THR A 6 1.08 -11.23 11.52
C THR A 6 0.04 -10.87 10.46
N ILE A 7 -1.24 -10.71 10.84
CA ILE A 7 -2.29 -10.28 9.90
C ILE A 7 -2.00 -8.87 9.38
N LEU A 8 -1.64 -7.93 10.25
CA LEU A 8 -1.32 -6.55 9.87
C LEU A 8 -0.10 -6.49 8.93
N LEU A 9 0.89 -7.36 9.13
CA LEU A 9 2.07 -7.48 8.26
C LEU A 9 1.64 -7.85 6.83
N TRP A 10 0.87 -8.93 6.70
CA TRP A 10 0.39 -9.40 5.40
C TRP A 10 -0.53 -8.37 4.74
N LEU A 11 -1.39 -7.72 5.50
CA LEU A 11 -2.27 -6.67 5.00
C LEU A 11 -1.46 -5.48 4.45
N GLY A 12 -0.44 -5.03 5.18
CA GLY A 12 0.48 -3.97 4.74
C GLY A 12 1.21 -4.34 3.44
N ILE A 13 1.72 -5.57 3.34
CA ILE A 13 2.38 -6.09 2.13
C ILE A 13 1.40 -6.05 0.93
N ILE A 14 0.17 -6.55 1.10
CA ILE A 14 -0.85 -6.56 0.04
C ILE A 14 -1.15 -5.13 -0.43
N PHE A 15 -1.25 -4.18 0.50
CA PHE A 15 -1.52 -2.78 0.17
C PHE A 15 -0.38 -2.15 -0.66
N VAL A 16 0.88 -2.40 -0.30
CA VAL A 16 2.05 -1.91 -1.06
C VAL A 16 2.13 -2.55 -2.44
N ILE A 17 1.84 -3.85 -2.56
CA ILE A 17 1.81 -4.55 -3.85
C ILE A 17 0.69 -3.97 -4.75
N ALA A 18 -0.51 -3.81 -4.21
CA ALA A 18 -1.64 -3.23 -4.94
C ALA A 18 -1.34 -1.78 -5.37
N ALA A 19 -0.76 -0.96 -4.49
CA ALA A 19 -0.34 0.40 -4.84
C ALA A 19 0.65 0.41 -6.02
N SER A 20 1.62 -0.51 -6.01
CA SER A 20 2.64 -0.64 -7.06
C SER A 20 2.04 -1.08 -8.40
N ILE A 21 1.06 -1.99 -8.38
CA ILE A 21 0.33 -2.39 -9.59
C ILE A 21 -0.45 -1.20 -10.16
N ILE A 22 -1.19 -0.47 -9.31
CA ILE A 22 -1.97 0.71 -9.73
C ILE A 22 -1.03 1.82 -10.24
N LEU A 23 0.13 2.01 -9.64
CA LEU A 23 1.16 2.94 -10.10
C LEU A 23 1.67 2.56 -11.50
N GLY A 24 1.91 1.26 -11.75
CA GLY A 24 2.27 0.77 -13.08
C GLY A 24 1.20 1.04 -14.13
N LEU A 25 -0.09 0.94 -13.76
CA LEU A 25 -1.21 1.29 -14.63
C LEU A 25 -1.33 2.80 -14.86
N LEU A 26 -1.10 3.61 -13.82
CA LEU A 26 -1.05 5.07 -13.89
C LEU A 26 -0.03 5.53 -14.94
N LEU A 27 1.20 5.00 -14.85
CA LEU A 27 2.31 5.34 -15.74
C LEU A 27 2.04 4.94 -17.21
N LYS A 28 1.23 3.90 -17.42
CA LYS A 28 0.82 3.45 -18.77
C LYS A 28 -0.43 4.14 -19.30
N SER A 29 -1.23 4.78 -18.46
CA SER A 29 -2.48 5.43 -18.87
C SER A 29 -2.20 6.67 -19.71
N LYS A 30 -2.89 6.83 -20.85
CA LYS A 30 -2.84 8.04 -21.69
C LYS A 30 -3.97 9.04 -21.44
N LYS A 31 -5.00 8.66 -20.69
CA LYS A 31 -6.17 9.52 -20.39
C LYS A 31 -5.96 10.24 -19.05
N GLU A 32 -5.96 11.56 -19.07
CA GLU A 32 -5.78 12.45 -17.90
C GLU A 32 -6.74 12.08 -16.75
N GLU A 33 -8.04 11.92 -17.03
CA GLU A 33 -9.06 11.62 -16.01
C GLU A 33 -8.80 10.32 -15.24
N ARG A 34 -8.27 9.30 -15.92
CA ARG A 34 -7.92 8.03 -15.26
C ARG A 34 -6.64 8.16 -14.46
N LYS A 35 -5.74 9.08 -14.83
CA LYS A 35 -4.48 9.29 -14.10
C LYS A 35 -4.74 9.91 -12.73
N GLU A 36 -5.61 10.90 -12.61
CA GLU A 36 -5.92 11.49 -11.30
C GLU A 36 -6.52 10.46 -10.34
N SER A 37 -7.45 9.65 -10.83
CA SER A 37 -8.05 8.58 -10.02
C SER A 37 -7.01 7.54 -9.59
N TYR A 38 -6.20 7.01 -10.51
CA TYR A 38 -5.15 6.04 -10.18
C TYR A 38 -4.10 6.62 -9.23
N LEU A 39 -3.72 7.88 -9.40
CA LEU A 39 -2.77 8.55 -8.51
C LEU A 39 -3.32 8.65 -7.09
N GLY A 40 -4.59 9.06 -6.92
CA GLY A 40 -5.26 9.07 -5.63
C GLY A 40 -5.27 7.70 -4.94
N PHE A 41 -5.67 6.66 -5.68
CA PHE A 41 -5.66 5.28 -5.17
C PHE A 41 -4.25 4.80 -4.79
N THR A 42 -3.26 5.03 -5.64
CA THR A 42 -1.86 4.66 -5.37
C THR A 42 -1.35 5.33 -4.10
N VAL A 43 -1.59 6.63 -3.92
CA VAL A 43 -1.15 7.38 -2.74
C VAL A 43 -1.80 6.84 -1.47
N ILE A 44 -3.11 6.65 -1.47
CA ILE A 44 -3.85 6.11 -0.31
C ILE A 44 -3.31 4.73 0.06
N PHE A 45 -3.17 3.82 -0.90
CA PHE A 45 -2.69 2.47 -0.64
C PHE A 45 -1.25 2.43 -0.12
N TYR A 46 -0.36 3.30 -0.63
CA TYR A 46 0.99 3.41 -0.08
C TYR A 46 0.99 3.95 1.34
N ILE A 47 0.21 4.99 1.66
CA ILE A 47 0.14 5.55 3.01
C ILE A 47 -0.31 4.47 4.00
N PHE A 48 -1.43 3.79 3.72
CA PHE A 48 -1.93 2.73 4.59
C PHE A 48 -0.97 1.53 4.65
N GLY A 49 -0.42 1.11 3.52
CA GLY A 49 0.54 0.01 3.46
C GLY A 49 1.78 0.27 4.29
N PHE A 50 2.44 1.42 4.11
CA PHE A 50 3.62 1.78 4.88
C PHE A 50 3.31 2.05 6.36
N ALA A 51 2.19 2.70 6.68
CA ALA A 51 1.79 2.91 8.08
C ALA A 51 1.62 1.57 8.83
N LEU A 52 0.98 0.58 8.20
CA LEU A 52 0.83 -0.76 8.76
C LEU A 52 2.17 -1.47 8.92
N LEU A 53 3.05 -1.38 7.91
CA LEU A 53 4.37 -2.00 7.98
C LEU A 53 5.24 -1.35 9.06
N ILE A 54 5.23 -0.03 9.18
CA ILE A 54 5.95 0.71 10.23
C ILE A 54 5.41 0.32 11.61
N TYR A 55 4.09 0.26 11.78
CA TYR A 55 3.47 -0.19 13.03
C TYR A 55 3.93 -1.60 13.41
N VAL A 56 3.88 -2.54 12.47
CA VAL A 56 4.33 -3.91 12.72
C VAL A 56 5.83 -3.98 12.99
N PHE A 57 6.63 -3.15 12.33
CA PHE A 57 8.08 -3.10 12.57
C PHE A 57 8.38 -2.58 13.98
N ILE A 58 7.70 -1.53 14.43
CA ILE A 58 7.90 -0.94 15.76
C ILE A 58 7.40 -1.89 16.86
N PHE A 59 6.22 -2.48 16.72
CA PHE A 59 5.60 -3.29 17.79
C PHE A 59 5.84 -4.81 17.67
N GLY A 60 6.43 -5.25 16.56
CA GLY A 60 6.69 -6.67 16.29
C GLY A 60 8.16 -7.08 16.43
N ILE A 61 9.09 -6.13 16.36
CA ILE A 61 10.52 -6.35 16.58
C ILE A 61 10.99 -5.80 17.93
N LEU A 62 10.43 -4.67 18.40
CA LEU A 62 10.64 -4.13 19.74
C LEU A 62 9.78 -4.90 20.76
#